data_AF-A0AAV3ZZC0-F1
#
_entry.id   AF-A0AAV3ZZC0-F1
#
_cell.length_a   1.000
_cell.length_b   1.000
_cell.length_c   1.000
_cell.angle_alpha   90.00
_cell.angle_beta   90.00
_cell.angle_gamma   90.00
#
_symmetry.space_group_name_H-M   'P 1'
#
loop_
_entity.id
_entity.type
_entity.pdbx_description
1 polymer ?
#
loop_
_entity_poly.entity_id
_entity_poly.type
_entity_poly.pdbx_seq_one_letter_code
_entity_poly.pdbx_strand_id
1 'polypeptide(L)'
;MLLRFLVHMRSFYSERFGANSVEIIKDSNTVEKDKLDPEKAYIQITYVEPYFDLYEYKERITYFDKNYKLKRFIYATPFTLDGRAHGELHEQYKRKTILTTNHFFPYIKTRVNVIERKQVILSPVEVAIEDLQKKTRELASAMSQDPPDSKILQMVLQGCIGTTVNQVQREL
;
A
#
# COMPACT_ATOMS: atom_id res chain seq x y z
N MET A 1 4.27 -7.56 9.96
CA MET A 1 5.55 -6.86 9.70
C MET A 1 5.47 -5.37 10.06
N LEU A 2 4.54 -4.60 9.48
CA LEU A 2 4.39 -3.15 9.72
C LEU A 2 4.19 -2.77 11.20
N LEU A 3 3.30 -3.47 11.92
CA LEU A 3 3.05 -3.19 13.34
C LEU A 3 4.30 -3.36 14.20
N ARG A 4 5.12 -4.38 13.93
CA ARG A 4 6.38 -4.62 14.64
C ARG A 4 7.38 -3.48 14.40
N PHE A 5 7.49 -3.03 13.16
CA PHE A 5 8.37 -1.91 12.81
C PHE A 5 7.89 -0.60 13.46
N LEU A 6 6.58 -0.36 13.47
CA LEU A 6 5.97 0.79 14.12
C LEU A 6 6.27 0.81 15.62
N VAL A 7 6.03 -0.30 16.32
CA VAL A 7 6.32 -0.42 17.76
C VAL A 7 7.81 -0.19 18.02
N HIS A 8 8.68 -0.82 17.22
CA HIS A 8 10.12 -0.65 17.36
C HIS A 8 10.57 0.81 17.20
N MET A 9 10.12 1.48 16.13
CA MET A 9 10.47 2.89 15.87
C MET A 9 9.95 3.80 16.97
N ARG A 10 8.69 3.62 17.39
CA ARG A 10 8.11 4.39 18.50
C ARG A 10 8.94 4.22 19.77
N SER A 11 9.20 2.99 20.21
CA SER A 11 9.99 2.71 21.41
C SER A 11 11.39 3.31 21.32
N PHE A 12 12.10 3.10 20.21
CA PHE A 12 13.46 3.60 20.02
C PHE A 12 13.58 5.13 20.16
N TYR A 13 12.62 5.87 19.62
CA TYR A 13 12.63 7.34 19.71
C TYR A 13 12.03 7.85 21.02
N SER A 14 11.03 7.18 21.58
CA SER A 14 10.48 7.51 22.90
C SER A 14 11.51 7.34 24.02
N GLU A 15 12.41 6.34 23.94
CA GLU A 15 13.53 6.18 24.87
C GLU A 15 14.53 7.36 24.83
N ARG A 16 14.64 8.06 23.70
CA ARG A 16 15.60 9.16 23.50
C ARG A 16 15.01 10.53 23.77
N PHE A 17 13.73 10.73 23.43
CA PHE A 17 13.07 12.04 23.46
C PHE A 17 11.98 12.14 24.52
N GLY A 18 11.64 11.05 25.21
CA GLY A 18 10.54 10.98 26.16
C GLY A 18 9.28 10.35 25.55
N ALA A 19 8.53 9.62 26.38
CA ALA A 19 7.38 8.82 25.94
C ALA A 19 6.25 9.66 25.32
N ASN A 20 6.10 10.91 25.75
CA ASN A 20 5.03 11.81 25.31
C ASN A 20 5.45 12.75 24.16
N SER A 21 6.70 12.67 23.72
CA SER A 21 7.26 13.57 22.70
C SER A 21 7.27 12.98 21.31
N VAL A 22 6.88 11.70 21.13
CA VAL A 22 6.91 11.00 19.84
C VAL A 22 5.52 10.51 19.45
N GLU A 23 5.06 10.91 18.26
CA GLU A 23 3.79 10.50 17.69
C GLU A 23 3.96 9.80 16.35
N ILE A 24 3.16 8.74 16.14
CA ILE A 24 3.11 8.04 14.86
C ILE A 24 1.93 8.58 14.05
N ILE A 25 2.23 9.12 12.88
CA ILE A 25 1.22 9.48 11.88
C ILE A 25 0.75 8.19 11.23
N LYS A 26 -0.53 7.86 11.44
CA LYS A 26 -1.14 6.60 10.96
C LYS A 26 -1.65 6.70 9.54
N ASP A 27 -2.03 7.89 9.09
CA ASP A 27 -2.44 8.12 7.71
C ASP A 27 -1.22 8.14 6.77
N SER A 28 -1.47 7.88 5.50
CA SER A 28 -0.44 7.91 4.45
C SER A 28 -0.57 9.13 3.54
N ASN A 29 -1.34 10.13 3.97
CA ASN A 29 -1.51 11.36 3.21
C ASN A 29 -0.22 12.19 3.26
N THR A 30 -0.17 13.23 2.42
CA THR A 30 0.90 14.22 2.52
C THR A 30 0.74 14.98 3.82
N VAL A 31 1.79 14.99 4.64
CA VAL A 31 1.78 15.62 5.96
C VAL A 31 1.82 17.14 5.83
N GLU A 32 0.77 17.80 6.34
CA GLU A 32 0.70 19.25 6.47
C GLU A 32 1.45 19.68 7.74
N LYS A 33 2.71 20.10 7.59
CA LYS A 33 3.59 20.41 8.72
C LYS A 33 3.04 21.51 9.64
N ASP A 34 2.30 22.47 9.09
CA ASP A 34 1.75 23.61 9.84
C ASP A 34 0.63 23.19 10.81
N LYS A 35 0.06 21.99 10.64
CA LYS A 35 -0.96 21.42 11.54
C LYS A 35 -0.34 20.57 12.65
N LEU A 36 0.97 20.38 12.66
CA LEU A 36 1.67 19.56 13.65
C LEU A 36 2.11 20.40 14.83
N ASP A 37 2.11 19.79 16.02
CA ASP A 37 2.63 20.41 17.23
C ASP A 37 4.17 20.54 17.14
N PRO A 38 4.74 21.75 17.15
CA PRO A 38 6.19 21.93 17.01
C PRO A 38 6.98 21.31 18.19
N GLU A 39 6.33 21.03 19.32
CA GLU A 39 6.96 20.41 20.49
C GLU A 39 7.04 18.88 20.39
N LYS A 40 6.51 18.28 19.33
CA LYS A 40 6.47 16.82 19.11
C LYS A 40 7.27 16.37 17.91
N ALA A 41 7.83 15.16 18.03
CA ALA A 41 8.47 14.44 16.94
C ALA A 41 7.47 13.49 16.27
N TYR A 42 7.30 13.63 14.96
CA TYR A 42 6.36 12.83 14.17
C TYR A 42 7.08 11.83 13.28
N ILE A 43 6.56 10.59 13.24
CA ILE A 43 7.04 9.54 12.36
C ILE A 43 5.85 9.02 11.54
N GLN A 44 5.91 9.18 10.22
CA GLN A 44 4.96 8.55 9.31
C GLN A 44 5.57 7.24 8.78
N ILE A 45 4.81 6.15 8.85
CA ILE A 45 5.25 4.85 8.38
C ILE A 45 4.18 4.31 7.43
N THR A 46 4.54 4.19 6.16
CA THR A 46 3.67 3.66 5.12
C THR A 46 4.31 2.42 4.50
N TYR A 47 3.54 1.34 4.42
CA TYR A 47 3.97 0.16 3.66
C TYR A 47 3.95 0.47 2.16
N VAL A 48 4.99 0.01 1.45
CA VAL A 48 5.13 0.21 0.01
C VAL A 48 5.51 -1.11 -0.66
N GLU A 49 5.11 -1.26 -1.91
CA GLU A 49 5.46 -2.41 -2.76
C GLU A 49 6.38 -1.98 -3.90
N PRO A 50 7.23 -2.87 -4.44
CA PRO A 50 7.97 -2.57 -5.66
C PRO A 50 7.04 -2.16 -6.80
N TYR A 51 7.39 -1.08 -7.50
CA TYR A 51 6.64 -0.59 -8.65
C TYR A 51 7.38 -0.90 -9.94
N PHE A 52 6.66 -1.50 -10.87
CA PHE A 52 7.11 -1.78 -12.23
C PHE A 52 6.15 -1.11 -13.22
N ASP A 53 6.67 -0.57 -14.31
CA ASP A 53 5.81 -0.16 -15.42
C ASP A 53 5.44 -1.36 -16.31
N LEU A 54 4.59 -1.12 -17.32
CA LEU A 54 4.09 -2.17 -18.20
C LEU A 54 5.20 -2.93 -18.95
N TYR A 55 6.34 -2.29 -19.22
CA TYR A 55 7.47 -2.95 -19.88
C TYR A 55 8.23 -3.81 -18.88
N GLU A 56 8.56 -3.26 -17.71
CA GLU A 56 9.22 -4.01 -16.64
C GLU A 56 8.41 -5.20 -16.17
N TYR A 57 7.06 -5.10 -16.10
CA TYR A 57 6.21 -6.23 -15.73
C TYR A 57 6.29 -7.40 -16.73
N LYS A 58 6.56 -7.12 -18.01
CA LYS A 58 6.72 -8.17 -19.02
C LYS A 58 8.07 -8.89 -18.89
N GLU A 59 9.12 -8.16 -18.50
CA GLU A 59 10.46 -8.71 -18.36
C GLU A 59 10.68 -9.39 -17.00
N ARG A 60 10.07 -8.86 -15.93
CA ARG A 60 10.25 -9.35 -14.56
C ARG A 60 9.28 -10.46 -14.24
N ILE A 61 9.58 -11.66 -14.72
CA ILE A 61 8.71 -12.83 -14.57
C ILE A 61 8.97 -13.55 -13.24
N THR A 62 10.24 -13.81 -12.93
CA THR A 62 10.61 -14.65 -11.78
C THR A 62 10.53 -13.89 -10.46
N TYR A 63 10.54 -14.63 -9.35
CA TYR A 63 10.66 -14.03 -8.03
C TYR A 63 11.93 -13.18 -7.91
N PHE A 64 13.06 -13.65 -8.44
CA PHE A 64 14.31 -12.89 -8.38
C PHE A 64 14.21 -11.58 -9.14
N ASP A 65 13.67 -11.59 -10.36
CA ASP A 65 13.53 -10.38 -11.18
C ASP A 65 12.64 -9.34 -10.52
N LYS A 66 11.65 -9.77 -9.73
CA LYS A 66 10.76 -8.89 -8.95
C LYS A 66 11.38 -8.38 -7.65
N ASN A 67 12.57 -8.85 -7.26
CA ASN A 67 13.24 -8.50 -6.01
C ASN A 67 14.67 -7.92 -6.19
N TYR A 68 15.14 -7.79 -7.42
CA TYR A 68 16.46 -7.26 -7.75
C TYR A 68 16.38 -5.96 -8.57
N LYS A 69 17.34 -5.05 -8.40
CA LYS A 69 17.36 -3.73 -9.05
C LYS A 69 16.02 -2.98 -8.89
N LEU A 70 15.57 -2.84 -7.64
CA LEU A 70 14.34 -2.12 -7.32
C LEU A 70 14.65 -0.66 -7.00
N LYS A 71 14.06 0.27 -7.74
CA LYS A 71 14.25 1.73 -7.52
C LYS A 71 12.97 2.48 -7.24
N ARG A 72 11.83 1.90 -7.66
CA ARG A 72 10.52 2.53 -7.54
C ARG A 72 9.65 1.70 -6.62
N PHE A 73 8.90 2.39 -5.77
CA PHE A 73 7.98 1.79 -4.82
C PHE A 73 6.64 2.53 -4.87
N ILE A 74 5.54 1.83 -4.63
CA ILE A 74 4.19 2.38 -4.72
C ILE A 74 3.39 2.09 -3.46
N TYR A 75 2.55 3.04 -3.07
CA TYR A 75 1.46 2.83 -2.13
C TYR A 75 0.20 3.54 -2.62
N ALA A 76 -0.96 3.07 -2.15
CA ALA A 76 -2.25 3.63 -2.48
C ALA A 76 -2.90 4.24 -1.24
N THR A 77 -3.55 5.39 -1.39
CA THR A 77 -4.31 6.06 -0.34
C THR A 77 -5.72 6.34 -0.84
N PRO A 78 -6.76 5.75 -0.21
CA PRO A 78 -8.14 6.01 -0.57
C PRO A 78 -8.54 7.41 -0.10
N PHE A 79 -9.34 8.11 -0.90
CA PHE A 79 -9.91 9.39 -0.52
C PHE A 79 -11.21 9.65 -1.28
N THR A 80 -12.00 10.59 -0.79
CA THR A 80 -13.20 11.14 -1.44
C THR A 80 -12.98 12.64 -1.67
N LEU A 81 -13.77 13.26 -2.55
CA LEU A 81 -13.63 14.69 -2.86
C LEU A 81 -13.95 15.61 -1.67
N ASP A 82 -14.76 15.13 -0.73
CA ASP A 82 -15.08 15.82 0.53
C ASP A 82 -14.00 15.63 1.62
N GLY A 83 -12.91 14.91 1.32
CA GLY A 83 -11.73 14.75 2.19
C GLY A 83 -11.78 13.56 3.14
N ARG A 84 -12.83 12.75 3.14
CA ARG A 84 -12.87 11.47 3.88
C ARG A 84 -11.92 10.46 3.22
N ALA A 85 -11.48 9.46 4.00
CA ALA A 85 -10.72 8.34 3.46
C ALA A 85 -11.61 7.37 2.66
N HIS A 86 -12.84 7.17 3.14
CA HIS A 86 -13.80 6.22 2.59
C HIS A 86 -15.17 6.85 2.40
N GLY A 87 -15.83 6.48 1.31
CA GLY A 87 -17.20 6.87 0.96
C GLY A 87 -17.89 5.78 0.15
N GLU A 88 -19.01 6.12 -0.47
CA GLU A 88 -19.74 5.20 -1.35
C GLU A 88 -18.92 4.87 -2.61
N LEU A 89 -19.28 3.79 -3.32
CA LEU A 89 -18.54 3.31 -4.49
C LEU A 89 -18.29 4.41 -5.53
N HIS A 90 -19.30 5.24 -5.80
CA HIS A 90 -19.24 6.33 -6.78
C HIS A 90 -18.48 7.56 -6.28
N GLU A 91 -18.15 7.64 -4.99
CA GLU A 91 -17.37 8.71 -4.37
C GLU A 91 -15.90 8.34 -4.15
N GLN A 92 -15.56 7.06 -4.25
CA GLN A 92 -14.27 6.54 -3.82
C GLN A 92 -13.19 6.73 -4.88
N TYR A 93 -12.29 7.68 -4.63
CA TYR A 93 -11.05 7.85 -5.40
C TYR A 93 -9.89 7.09 -4.73
N LYS A 94 -8.82 6.86 -5.51
CA LYS A 94 -7.58 6.23 -5.02
C LYS A 94 -6.39 7.00 -5.56
N ARG A 95 -5.51 7.44 -4.66
CA ARG A 95 -4.23 8.08 -5.02
C ARG A 95 -3.10 7.08 -4.95
N LYS A 96 -2.45 6.82 -6.07
CA LYS A 96 -1.25 5.99 -6.15
C LYS A 96 -0.01 6.88 -6.13
N THR A 97 0.80 6.75 -5.09
CA THR A 97 2.05 7.50 -4.95
C THR A 97 3.23 6.59 -5.25
N ILE A 98 4.00 6.94 -6.27
CA ILE A 98 5.21 6.26 -6.70
C ILE A 98 6.41 7.04 -6.16
N LEU A 99 7.28 6.37 -5.42
CA LEU A 99 8.49 6.89 -4.81
C LEU A 99 9.70 6.36 -5.56
N THR A 100 10.58 7.24 -6.03
CA THR A 100 11.89 6.85 -6.59
C THR A 100 12.97 7.05 -5.52
N THR A 101 13.78 6.02 -5.26
CA THR A 101 14.89 6.10 -4.30
C THR A 101 16.20 6.51 -4.98
N ASN A 102 17.13 7.06 -4.19
CA ASN A 102 18.45 7.48 -4.67
C ASN A 102 19.29 6.31 -5.24
N HIS A 103 19.16 5.14 -4.62
CA HIS A 103 19.86 3.92 -5.02
C HIS A 103 18.86 2.76 -5.16
N PHE A 104 19.26 1.75 -5.94
CA PHE A 104 18.51 0.53 -6.12
C PHE A 104 18.65 -0.38 -4.89
N PHE A 105 17.63 -1.17 -4.60
CA PHE A 105 17.72 -2.33 -3.73
C PHE A 105 18.03 -3.59 -4.55
N PRO A 106 18.78 -4.56 -4.00
CA PRO A 106 19.48 -4.49 -2.71
C PRO A 106 20.63 -3.46 -2.71
N TYR A 107 20.93 -2.89 -1.54
CA TYR A 107 22.00 -1.91 -1.33
C TYR A 107 22.77 -2.20 -0.05
N ILE A 108 23.97 -1.62 0.09
CA ILE A 108 24.79 -1.77 1.30
C ILE A 108 24.13 -1.21 2.56
N LYS A 109 23.20 -0.25 2.40
CA LYS A 109 22.38 0.29 3.51
C LYS A 109 20.97 -0.28 3.44
N THR A 110 20.37 -0.51 4.62
CA THR A 110 18.99 -0.96 4.78
C THR A 110 17.94 0.14 4.60
N ARG A 111 18.37 1.40 4.45
CA ARG A 111 17.52 2.57 4.21
C ARG A 111 18.14 3.47 3.14
N VAL A 112 17.30 3.99 2.25
CA VAL A 112 17.69 4.87 1.14
C VAL A 112 16.68 6.00 1.04
N ASN A 113 17.18 7.22 0.79
CA ASN A 113 16.32 8.40 0.66
C ASN A 113 15.48 8.33 -0.61
N VAL A 114 14.25 8.82 -0.51
CA VAL A 114 13.37 9.11 -1.65
C VAL A 114 13.81 10.43 -2.27
N ILE A 115 14.05 10.43 -3.58
CA ILE A 115 14.49 11.61 -4.35
C ILE A 115 13.38 12.15 -5.26
N GLU A 116 12.33 11.36 -5.52
CA GLU A 116 11.22 11.75 -6.38
C GLU A 116 9.91 11.16 -5.85
N ARG A 117 8.82 11.90 -6.03
CA ARG A 117 7.46 11.44 -5.75
C ARG A 117 6.55 11.80 -6.92
N LYS A 118 5.91 10.80 -7.52
CA LYS A 118 4.91 10.95 -8.56
C LYS A 118 3.56 10.46 -8.05
N GLN A 119 2.49 11.21 -8.32
CA GLN A 119 1.13 10.82 -7.95
C GLN A 119 0.28 10.57 -9.18
N VAL A 120 -0.54 9.52 -9.12
CA VAL A 120 -1.57 9.20 -10.09
C VAL A 120 -2.88 9.07 -9.33
N ILE A 121 -3.91 9.76 -9.77
CA ILE A 121 -5.24 9.70 -9.16
C ILE A 121 -6.12 8.83 -10.05
N LEU A 122 -6.81 7.88 -9.43
CA LEU A 122 -7.81 7.04 -10.07
C LEU A 122 -9.19 7.55 -9.66
N SER A 123 -10.04 7.72 -10.66
CA SER A 123 -11.47 7.98 -10.52
C SER A 123 -12.22 6.76 -9.97
N PRO A 124 -13.46 6.93 -9.45
CA PRO A 124 -14.26 5.83 -8.92
C PRO A 124 -14.42 4.63 -9.86
N VAL A 125 -14.59 4.87 -11.17
CA VAL A 125 -14.70 3.80 -12.17
C VAL A 125 -13.37 3.04 -12.32
N GLU A 126 -12.24 3.75 -12.36
CA GLU A 126 -10.92 3.12 -12.43
C GLU A 126 -10.59 2.34 -11.14
N VAL A 127 -11.03 2.83 -9.98
CA VAL A 127 -10.92 2.13 -8.70
C VAL A 127 -11.67 0.80 -8.75
N ALA A 128 -12.93 0.82 -9.21
CA ALA A 128 -13.76 -0.37 -9.34
C ALA A 128 -13.13 -1.39 -10.32
N ILE A 129 -12.59 -0.93 -11.45
CA ILE A 129 -11.90 -1.79 -12.42
C ILE A 129 -10.66 -2.43 -11.79
N GLU A 130 -9.82 -1.66 -11.08
CA GLU A 130 -8.61 -2.19 -10.45
C GLU A 130 -8.95 -3.25 -9.39
N ASP A 131 -9.99 -3.03 -8.60
CA ASP A 131 -10.43 -3.95 -7.55
C ASP A 131 -11.01 -5.24 -8.14
N LEU A 132 -11.82 -5.16 -9.21
CA LEU A 132 -12.31 -6.34 -9.94
C LEU A 132 -11.16 -7.15 -10.54
N GLN A 133 -10.23 -6.50 -11.24
CA GLN A 133 -9.08 -7.17 -11.83
C GLN A 133 -8.19 -7.83 -10.75
N LYS A 134 -8.03 -7.18 -9.59
CA LYS A 134 -7.30 -7.74 -8.45
C LYS A 134 -7.97 -9.03 -7.97
N LYS A 135 -9.29 -9.02 -7.75
CA LYS A 135 -10.04 -10.23 -7.36
C LYS A 135 -9.92 -11.34 -8.40
N THR A 136 -10.02 -11.02 -9.69
CA THR A 136 -9.84 -12.01 -10.76
C THR A 136 -8.45 -12.65 -10.72
N ARG A 137 -7.38 -11.86 -10.49
CA ARG A 137 -6.02 -12.38 -10.36
C ARG A 137 -5.83 -13.24 -9.11
N GLU A 138 -6.38 -12.83 -7.98
CA GLU A 138 -6.32 -13.60 -6.73
C GLU A 138 -7.00 -14.96 -6.90
N LEU A 139 -8.18 -15.00 -7.53
CA LEU A 139 -8.89 -16.25 -7.82
C LEU A 139 -8.12 -17.13 -8.80
N ALA A 140 -7.65 -16.57 -9.92
CA ALA A 140 -6.85 -17.32 -10.89
C ALA A 140 -5.59 -17.92 -10.26
N SER A 141 -4.90 -17.15 -9.42
CA SER A 141 -3.70 -17.61 -8.70
C SER A 141 -4.03 -18.72 -7.71
N ALA A 142 -5.15 -18.66 -7.00
CA ALA A 142 -5.56 -19.71 -6.07
C ALA A 142 -5.93 -21.01 -6.80
N MET A 143 -6.57 -20.90 -7.97
CA MET A 143 -6.94 -22.06 -8.80
C MET A 143 -5.73 -22.73 -9.47
N SER A 144 -4.66 -21.97 -9.75
CA SER A 144 -3.45 -22.49 -10.41
C SER A 144 -2.41 -23.07 -9.45
N GLN A 145 -2.67 -23.13 -8.14
CA GLN A 145 -1.73 -23.69 -7.17
C GLN A 145 -1.62 -25.21 -7.31
N ASP A 146 -0.38 -25.71 -7.28
CA ASP A 146 -0.08 -27.14 -7.28
C ASP A 146 0.94 -27.47 -6.17
N PRO A 147 0.56 -28.26 -5.14
CA PRO A 147 -0.76 -28.84 -4.93
C PRO A 147 -1.82 -27.77 -4.59
N PRO A 148 -3.11 -28.02 -4.88
CA PRO A 148 -4.18 -27.07 -4.56
C PRO A 148 -4.30 -26.80 -3.05
N ASP A 149 -4.36 -25.52 -2.65
CA ASP A 149 -4.73 -25.12 -1.29
C ASP A 149 -6.23 -24.81 -1.22
N SER A 150 -7.00 -25.82 -0.80
CA SER A 150 -8.46 -25.71 -0.70
C SER A 150 -8.92 -24.63 0.28
N LYS A 151 -8.13 -24.30 1.32
CA LYS A 151 -8.48 -23.26 2.29
C LYS A 151 -8.31 -21.87 1.68
N ILE A 152 -7.21 -21.62 0.98
CA ILE A 152 -6.99 -20.36 0.26
C ILE A 152 -8.06 -20.19 -0.81
N LEU A 153 -8.31 -21.23 -1.61
CA LEU A 153 -9.32 -21.18 -2.66
C LEU A 153 -10.72 -20.88 -2.10
N GLN A 154 -11.11 -21.57 -1.02
CA GLN A 154 -12.41 -21.33 -0.37
C GLN A 154 -12.51 -19.92 0.20
N MET A 155 -11.46 -19.41 0.84
CA MET A 155 -11.41 -18.04 1.37
C MET A 155 -11.60 -16.99 0.28
N VAL A 156 -10.87 -17.12 -0.84
CA VAL A 156 -10.97 -16.20 -1.98
C VAL A 156 -12.36 -16.30 -2.61
N LEU A 157 -12.83 -17.52 -2.89
CA LEU A 157 -14.13 -17.74 -3.51
C LEU A 157 -15.27 -17.18 -2.65
N GLN A 158 -15.27 -17.45 -1.35
CA GLN A 158 -16.29 -16.93 -0.44
C GLN A 158 -16.27 -15.38 -0.40
N GLY A 159 -15.09 -14.75 -0.44
CA GLY A 159 -14.94 -13.30 -0.58
C GLY A 159 -15.35 -12.73 -1.95
N CYS A 160 -15.65 -13.60 -2.92
CA CYS A 160 -16.09 -13.28 -4.28
C CYS A 160 -17.55 -13.64 -4.58
N ILE A 161 -18.26 -14.40 -3.75
CA ILE A 161 -19.68 -14.72 -4.00
C ILE A 161 -20.56 -14.61 -2.73
N GLY A 162 -19.94 -14.68 -1.56
CA GLY A 162 -20.61 -14.68 -0.26
C GLY A 162 -20.17 -13.50 0.60
N THR A 163 -19.88 -12.34 0.01
CA THR A 163 -19.50 -11.15 0.78
C THR A 163 -20.64 -10.73 1.70
N THR A 164 -20.48 -10.96 3.00
CA THR A 164 -21.44 -10.56 4.04
C THR A 164 -21.10 -9.21 4.69
N VAL A 165 -19.90 -8.67 4.40
CA VAL A 165 -19.36 -7.47 5.09
C VAL A 165 -19.01 -6.33 4.13
N ASN A 166 -18.49 -6.61 2.93
CA ASN A 166 -18.06 -5.58 1.96
C ASN A 166 -19.02 -5.52 0.76
N GLN A 167 -19.55 -4.33 0.43
CA GLN A 167 -20.64 -4.07 -0.55
C GLN A 167 -20.30 -4.35 -2.04
N VAL A 168 -19.10 -4.82 -2.37
CA VAL A 168 -18.54 -4.85 -3.75
C VAL A 168 -19.41 -5.58 -4.80
N GLN A 169 -20.42 -6.36 -4.41
CA GLN A 169 -21.18 -7.21 -5.34
C GLN A 169 -22.70 -7.07 -5.29
N ARG A 170 -23.26 -6.15 -4.50
CA ARG A 170 -24.73 -5.99 -4.41
C ARG A 170 -25.31 -4.88 -5.27
N GLU A 171 -24.47 -4.11 -5.98
CA GLU A 171 -24.90 -2.90 -6.70
C GLU A 171 -24.72 -2.98 -8.23
N LEU A 172 -24.54 -4.19 -8.78
CA LEU A 172 -24.72 -4.46 -10.20
C LEU A 172 -26.13 -4.98 -10.47
#